data_AF-A0A7D8YMI1-F1
#
_entry.id   AF-A0A7D8YMI1-F1
#
_cell.length_a   1.000
_cell.length_b   1.000
_cell.length_c   1.000
_cell.angle_alpha   90.00
_cell.angle_beta   90.00
_cell.angle_gamma   90.00
#
_symmetry.space_group_name_H-M   'P 1'
#
loop_
_entity.id
_entity.type
_entity.pdbx_description
1 polymer ?
#
loop_
_entity_poly.entity_id
_entity_poly.type
_entity_poly.pdbx_seq_one_letter_code
_entity_poly.pdbx_strand_id
1 'polypeptide(L)'
;MAVKTVQVQPLSVPSTSAVDFGAQIDNVDLEDLSDADFETIRNALYTSHVLVLKNQASVSPKAQYELTKRFDPAAESYGHGKTLDAKRSVLHPDLKTIPKQTQVQVIGNGFYEEYEGLKNFTLKHPHHKVFHKDAIPENDDLAYTRFYRWHIDAALYALNPPKVTSLMAVKVPAGRRQTLRYDDGSGEELDVPLGTTAFVSGQNMYNLLSEADKKFILRYFQYAGKTLSLEIFLCRFIRALSRLFIFLMER
;
A
#
# COMPACT_ATOMS: atom_id res chain seq x y z
N MET A 1 -30.79 8.74 14.90
CA MET A 1 -29.87 7.57 14.95
C MET A 1 -28.74 7.93 15.89
N ALA A 2 -28.32 7.04 16.80
CA ALA A 2 -27.22 7.33 17.71
C ALA A 2 -25.94 7.54 16.89
N VAL A 3 -25.29 8.71 17.06
CA VAL A 3 -23.97 8.97 16.49
C VAL A 3 -23.01 7.98 17.16
N LYS A 4 -22.52 7.00 16.40
CA LYS A 4 -21.53 6.07 16.92
C LYS A 4 -20.17 6.77 16.85
N THR A 5 -19.48 6.80 17.97
CA THR A 5 -18.12 7.35 18.05
C THR A 5 -17.14 6.48 17.27
N VAL A 6 -16.21 7.11 16.56
CA VAL A 6 -15.08 6.43 15.91
C VAL A 6 -14.31 5.61 16.94
N GLN A 7 -14.01 4.35 16.60
CA GLN A 7 -13.27 3.43 17.46
C GLN A 7 -11.98 3.02 16.79
N VAL A 8 -10.86 3.10 17.51
CA VAL A 8 -9.54 2.69 17.06
C VAL A 8 -9.06 1.53 17.92
N GLN A 9 -8.64 0.43 17.31
CA GLN A 9 -8.20 -0.78 18.01
C GLN A 9 -6.98 -1.35 17.29
N PRO A 10 -5.94 -1.87 17.97
CA PRO A 10 -4.85 -2.57 17.31
C PRO A 10 -5.35 -3.73 16.43
N LEU A 11 -4.66 -4.01 15.32
CA LEU A 11 -4.99 -5.19 14.53
C LEU A 11 -4.75 -6.47 15.34
N SER A 12 -5.67 -7.43 15.19
CA SER A 12 -5.46 -8.76 15.77
C SER A 12 -4.33 -9.47 15.04
N VAL A 13 -3.32 -9.88 15.79
CA VAL A 13 -2.18 -10.66 15.29
C VAL A 13 -2.10 -11.99 16.06
N PRO A 14 -1.60 -13.08 15.44
CA PRO A 14 -1.35 -14.32 16.16
C PRO A 14 -0.46 -14.07 17.38
N SER A 15 -0.67 -14.81 18.47
CA SER A 15 0.13 -14.65 19.70
C SER A 15 1.63 -14.96 19.52
N THR A 16 1.98 -15.66 18.44
CA THR A 16 3.35 -15.96 18.03
C THR A 16 3.99 -14.87 17.17
N SER A 17 3.22 -13.85 16.78
CA SER A 17 3.70 -12.76 15.93
C SER A 17 4.36 -11.66 16.76
N ALA A 18 5.50 -11.16 16.27
CA ALA A 18 6.18 -9.99 16.84
C ALA A 18 5.70 -8.66 16.21
N VAL A 19 4.66 -8.70 15.37
CA VAL A 19 4.08 -7.49 14.74
C VAL A 19 3.47 -6.59 15.81
N ASP A 20 3.90 -5.33 15.84
CA ASP A 20 3.54 -4.30 16.82
C ASP A 20 2.88 -3.07 16.20
N PHE A 21 2.57 -3.13 14.90
CA PHE A 21 1.96 -2.04 14.14
C PHE A 21 0.64 -2.49 13.49
N GLY A 22 -0.17 -1.52 13.10
CA GLY A 22 -1.46 -1.70 12.48
C GLY A 22 -2.62 -1.46 13.45
N ALA A 23 -3.63 -0.72 13.00
CA ALA A 23 -4.89 -0.58 13.73
C ALA A 23 -6.11 -0.68 12.81
N GLN A 24 -7.23 -1.13 13.36
CA GLN A 24 -8.54 -1.07 12.76
C GLN A 24 -9.27 0.20 13.22
N ILE A 25 -10.04 0.80 12.32
CA ILE A 25 -10.99 1.87 12.64
C ILE A 25 -12.41 1.44 12.22
N ASP A 26 -13.34 1.55 13.18
CA ASP A 26 -14.76 1.32 13.00
C ASP A 26 -15.57 2.61 13.21
N ASN A 27 -16.80 2.60 12.70
CA ASN A 27 -17.79 3.69 12.85
C ASN A 27 -17.31 5.05 12.31
N VAL A 28 -16.62 5.06 11.18
CA VAL A 28 -16.27 6.29 10.46
C VAL A 28 -16.97 6.36 9.12
N ASP A 29 -17.51 7.52 8.79
CA ASP A 29 -18.11 7.82 7.49
C ASP A 29 -17.14 8.68 6.67
N LEU A 30 -16.62 8.13 5.58
CA LEU A 30 -15.69 8.86 4.71
C LEU A 30 -16.40 9.79 3.71
N GLU A 31 -17.71 9.61 3.48
CA GLU A 31 -18.50 10.51 2.63
C GLU A 31 -18.78 11.83 3.34
N ASP A 32 -18.90 11.81 4.67
CA ASP A 32 -19.13 12.99 5.52
C ASP A 32 -18.11 13.06 6.67
N LEU A 33 -16.82 13.10 6.30
CA LEU A 33 -15.73 13.06 7.28
C LEU A 33 -15.55 14.40 8.01
N SER A 34 -15.84 14.42 9.31
CA SER A 34 -15.59 15.57 10.18
C SER A 34 -14.09 15.82 10.42
N ASP A 35 -13.72 17.03 10.83
CA ASP A 35 -12.32 17.35 11.18
C ASP A 35 -11.83 16.57 12.40
N ALA A 36 -12.72 16.31 13.37
CA ALA A 36 -12.40 15.53 14.56
C ALA A 36 -12.14 14.05 14.23
N ASP A 37 -12.94 13.46 13.34
CA ASP A 37 -12.74 12.09 12.88
C ASP A 37 -11.49 11.98 12.01
N PHE A 38 -11.25 12.97 11.15
CA PHE A 38 -10.00 13.03 10.39
C PHE A 38 -8.77 13.10 11.30
N GLU A 39 -8.79 13.93 12.34
CA GLU A 39 -7.66 14.01 13.28
C GLU A 39 -7.46 12.69 14.05
N THR A 40 -8.54 11.97 14.35
CA THR A 40 -8.49 10.62 14.92
C THR A 40 -7.81 9.64 13.95
N ILE A 41 -8.24 9.59 12.69
CA ILE A 41 -7.61 8.77 11.64
C ILE A 41 -6.13 9.14 11.50
N ARG A 42 -5.83 10.44 11.42
CA ARG A 42 -4.48 10.96 11.21
C ARG A 42 -3.55 10.49 12.34
N ASN A 43 -3.93 10.70 13.59
CA ASN A 43 -3.11 10.30 14.73
C ASN A 43 -2.96 8.79 14.85
N ALA A 44 -4.04 8.03 14.62
CA ALA A 44 -3.99 6.57 14.60
C ALA A 44 -3.04 6.06 13.52
N LEU A 45 -3.06 6.67 12.33
CA LEU A 45 -2.19 6.32 11.22
C LEU A 45 -0.73 6.60 11.55
N TYR A 46 -0.38 7.82 11.98
CA TYR A 46 1.01 8.17 12.35
C TYR A 46 1.57 7.31 13.48
N THR A 47 0.72 6.76 14.33
CA THR A 47 1.12 5.88 15.45
C THR A 47 1.23 4.42 15.05
N SER A 48 0.30 3.95 14.22
CA SER A 48 0.14 2.51 13.93
C SER A 48 0.65 2.11 12.55
N HIS A 49 1.09 3.05 11.72
CA HIS A 49 1.68 2.87 10.38
C HIS A 49 0.71 2.32 9.31
N VAL A 50 -0.22 1.45 9.67
CA VAL A 50 -1.23 0.90 8.79
C VAL A 50 -2.59 1.01 9.48
N LEU A 51 -3.60 1.46 8.74
CA LEU A 51 -4.98 1.46 9.19
C LEU A 51 -5.86 0.60 8.31
N VAL A 52 -6.78 -0.14 8.93
CA VAL A 52 -7.88 -0.83 8.24
C VAL A 52 -9.19 -0.16 8.64
N LEU A 53 -9.82 0.58 7.74
CA LEU A 53 -11.13 1.19 7.97
C LEU A 53 -12.20 0.21 7.51
N LYS A 54 -13.05 -0.28 8.43
CA LYS A 54 -14.07 -1.28 8.12
C LYS A 54 -15.37 -0.65 7.65
N ASN A 55 -16.17 -1.45 6.94
CA ASN A 55 -17.51 -1.11 6.45
C ASN A 55 -17.52 0.07 5.45
N GLN A 56 -16.53 0.13 4.57
CA GLN A 56 -16.33 1.23 3.62
C GLN A 56 -16.75 0.87 2.17
N ALA A 57 -17.56 -0.17 1.97
CA ALA A 57 -17.90 -0.68 0.63
C ALA A 57 -18.64 0.34 -0.26
N SER A 58 -19.34 1.30 0.35
CA SER A 58 -20.10 2.35 -0.36
C SER A 58 -19.30 3.63 -0.60
N VAL A 59 -18.02 3.68 -0.21
CA VAL A 59 -17.19 4.88 -0.37
C VAL A 59 -16.95 5.14 -1.86
N SER A 60 -17.22 6.37 -2.27
CA SER A 60 -17.00 6.85 -3.62
C SER A 60 -15.50 7.11 -3.86
N PRO A 61 -15.04 7.04 -5.13
CA PRO A 61 -13.69 7.46 -5.49
C PRO A 61 -13.35 8.88 -5.02
N LYS A 62 -14.35 9.77 -5.00
CA LYS A 62 -14.20 11.14 -4.52
C LYS A 62 -13.89 11.16 -3.02
N ALA A 63 -14.67 10.47 -2.19
CA ALA A 63 -14.44 10.41 -0.75
C ALA A 63 -13.07 9.78 -0.40
N GLN A 64 -12.67 8.70 -1.09
CA GLN A 64 -11.33 8.12 -0.96
C GLN A 64 -10.23 9.15 -1.29
N TYR A 65 -10.39 9.89 -2.40
CA TYR A 65 -9.46 10.93 -2.79
C TYR A 65 -9.38 12.05 -1.75
N GLU A 66 -10.52 12.56 -1.28
CA GLU A 66 -10.58 13.65 -0.30
C GLU A 66 -9.92 13.27 1.03
N LEU A 67 -10.15 12.05 1.54
CA LEU A 67 -9.41 11.54 2.71
C LEU A 67 -7.90 11.63 2.50
N THR A 68 -7.43 11.15 1.35
CA THR A 68 -6.00 11.13 1.01
C THR A 68 -5.44 12.55 0.89
N LYS A 69 -6.20 13.46 0.25
CA LYS A 69 -5.85 14.87 0.06
C LYS A 69 -5.73 15.62 1.38
N ARG A 70 -6.49 15.28 2.42
CA ARG A 70 -6.34 15.91 3.74
C ARG A 70 -4.96 15.65 4.38
N PHE A 71 -4.28 14.54 4.06
CA PHE A 71 -2.90 14.30 4.50
C PHE A 71 -1.87 15.11 3.71
N ASP A 72 -2.18 15.41 2.44
CA ASP A 72 -1.32 16.21 1.58
C ASP A 72 -2.14 17.11 0.66
N PRO A 73 -2.51 18.33 1.08
CA PRO A 73 -3.34 19.23 0.27
C PRO A 73 -2.74 19.60 -1.08
N ALA A 74 -1.41 19.47 -1.23
CA ALA A 74 -0.70 19.72 -2.48
C ALA A 74 -0.75 18.55 -3.48
N ALA A 75 -1.30 17.39 -3.08
CA ALA A 75 -1.42 16.22 -3.93
C ALA A 75 -2.60 16.35 -4.91
N GLU A 76 -2.32 16.87 -6.10
CA GLU A 76 -3.33 17.10 -7.14
C GLU A 76 -3.42 15.96 -8.17
N SER A 77 -2.44 15.06 -8.20
CA SER A 77 -2.34 13.99 -9.19
C SER A 77 -1.96 12.65 -8.56
N TYR A 78 -2.26 11.55 -9.25
CA TYR A 78 -1.83 10.21 -8.84
C TYR A 78 -0.31 10.05 -9.00
N GLY A 79 0.36 9.60 -7.94
CA GLY A 79 1.81 9.43 -7.90
C GLY A 79 2.54 10.76 -8.14
N HIS A 80 3.35 10.83 -9.20
CA HIS A 80 4.09 12.03 -9.58
C HIS A 80 3.54 12.71 -10.85
N GLY A 81 2.31 12.40 -11.23
CA GLY A 81 1.72 12.89 -12.48
C GLY A 81 2.51 12.46 -13.71
N LYS A 82 2.70 13.37 -14.68
CA LYS A 82 3.30 13.10 -16.00
C LYS A 82 4.84 13.01 -16.02
N THR A 83 5.52 13.06 -14.87
CA THR A 83 6.96 13.35 -14.82
C THR A 83 7.89 12.21 -15.24
N LEU A 84 7.37 11.02 -15.51
CA LEU A 84 8.12 9.96 -16.19
C LEU A 84 7.19 9.35 -17.22
N ASP A 85 7.68 9.25 -18.45
CA ASP A 85 7.01 8.69 -19.63
C ASP A 85 6.05 7.57 -19.22
N ALA A 86 4.75 7.86 -19.09
CA ALA A 86 3.82 7.01 -18.36
C ALA A 86 3.79 5.58 -18.93
N LYS A 87 4.10 5.46 -20.23
CA LYS A 87 4.26 4.21 -20.99
C LYS A 87 5.42 3.31 -20.52
N ARG A 88 6.42 3.85 -19.82
CA ARG A 88 7.58 3.12 -19.27
C ARG A 88 7.39 2.72 -17.80
N SER A 89 6.33 3.16 -17.13
CA SER A 89 6.04 2.72 -15.77
C SER A 89 5.66 1.24 -15.76
N VAL A 90 6.32 0.46 -14.91
CA VAL A 90 6.00 -0.97 -14.73
C VAL A 90 4.55 -1.19 -14.29
N LEU A 91 3.92 -0.16 -13.70
CA LEU A 91 2.53 -0.20 -13.25
C LEU A 91 1.53 0.19 -14.35
N HIS A 92 1.94 0.90 -15.40
CA HIS A 92 1.02 1.40 -16.43
C HIS A 92 0.10 0.33 -17.07
N PRO A 93 0.55 -0.91 -17.37
CA PRO A 93 -0.35 -1.91 -17.94
C PRO A 93 -1.47 -2.35 -16.98
N ASP A 94 -1.29 -2.21 -15.67
CA ASP A 94 -2.14 -2.82 -14.65
C ASP A 94 -3.15 -1.82 -14.04
N LEU A 95 -2.96 -0.51 -14.26
CA LEU A 95 -3.82 0.56 -13.73
C LEU A 95 -4.88 0.99 -14.75
N LYS A 96 -6.10 1.27 -14.29
CA LYS A 96 -7.14 1.98 -15.06
C LYS A 96 -7.59 3.24 -14.31
N THR A 97 -7.52 4.38 -14.96
CA THR A 97 -7.89 5.66 -14.34
C THR A 97 -9.41 5.87 -14.33
N ILE A 98 -9.99 6.22 -13.19
CA ILE A 98 -11.42 6.55 -13.09
C ILE A 98 -11.69 7.91 -13.77
N PRO A 99 -12.55 7.99 -14.80
CA PRO A 99 -12.76 9.22 -15.55
C PRO A 99 -13.28 10.40 -14.72
N LYS A 100 -14.17 10.13 -13.75
CA LYS A 100 -14.77 11.16 -12.88
C LYS A 100 -13.86 11.62 -11.73
N GLN A 101 -12.81 10.85 -11.42
CA GLN A 101 -11.85 11.14 -10.35
C GLN A 101 -10.47 10.58 -10.75
N THR A 102 -9.73 11.33 -11.55
CA THR A 102 -8.51 10.82 -12.23
C THR A 102 -7.33 10.54 -11.29
N GLN A 103 -7.40 11.03 -10.05
CA GLN A 103 -6.46 10.72 -8.98
C GLN A 103 -6.65 9.29 -8.43
N VAL A 104 -7.76 8.63 -8.75
CA VAL A 104 -8.05 7.25 -8.33
C VAL A 104 -7.82 6.29 -9.49
N GLN A 105 -7.11 5.20 -9.19
CA GLN A 105 -6.79 4.14 -10.12
C GLN A 105 -7.47 2.85 -9.67
N VAL A 106 -7.95 2.07 -10.64
CA VAL A 106 -8.52 0.75 -10.45
C VAL A 106 -7.46 -0.30 -10.75
N ILE A 107 -7.28 -1.21 -9.81
CA ILE A 107 -6.44 -2.40 -9.93
C ILE A 107 -7.27 -3.65 -9.66
N GLY A 108 -6.89 -4.77 -10.24
CA GLY A 108 -7.61 -6.02 -10.04
C GLY A 108 -7.24 -7.08 -11.05
N ASN A 109 -8.16 -8.01 -11.29
CA ASN A 109 -7.97 -9.10 -12.24
C ASN A 109 -9.28 -9.42 -12.98
N GLY A 110 -9.17 -9.77 -14.25
CA GLY A 110 -10.30 -10.26 -15.06
C GLY A 110 -11.06 -9.15 -15.78
N PHE A 111 -12.11 -9.56 -16.47
CA PHE A 111 -12.95 -8.69 -17.30
C PHE A 111 -14.06 -8.00 -16.47
N TYR A 112 -14.32 -6.74 -16.80
CA TYR A 112 -15.38 -5.91 -16.22
C TYR A 112 -16.18 -5.23 -17.34
N GLU A 113 -17.50 -5.37 -17.29
CA GLU A 113 -18.42 -4.71 -18.22
C GLU A 113 -18.48 -3.20 -17.97
N GLU A 114 -18.67 -2.79 -16.72
CA GLU A 114 -18.68 -1.39 -16.32
C GLU A 114 -18.26 -1.23 -14.86
N TYR A 115 -17.47 -0.19 -14.55
CA TYR A 115 -17.17 0.25 -13.19
C TYR A 115 -16.72 1.71 -13.19
N GLU A 116 -17.38 2.56 -12.40
CA GLU A 116 -17.02 3.99 -12.23
C GLU A 116 -16.82 4.76 -13.56
N GLY A 117 -17.61 4.42 -14.58
CA GLY A 117 -17.56 5.02 -15.92
C GLY A 117 -16.54 4.41 -16.89
N LEU A 118 -15.73 3.44 -16.45
CA LEU A 118 -14.97 2.56 -17.33
C LEU A 118 -15.89 1.50 -17.91
N LYS A 119 -15.74 1.17 -19.20
CA LYS A 119 -16.56 0.15 -19.89
C LYS A 119 -15.71 -0.86 -20.63
N ASN A 120 -16.13 -2.12 -20.63
CA ASN A 120 -15.56 -3.25 -21.37
C ASN A 120 -14.03 -3.32 -21.25
N PHE A 121 -13.53 -3.41 -20.02
CA PHE A 121 -12.09 -3.39 -19.75
C PHE A 121 -11.64 -4.62 -18.97
N THR A 122 -10.39 -5.01 -19.17
CA THR A 122 -9.76 -6.12 -18.45
C THR A 122 -8.69 -5.58 -17.52
N LEU A 123 -8.77 -5.96 -16.25
CA LEU A 123 -7.73 -5.74 -15.27
C LEU A 123 -6.77 -6.93 -15.26
N LYS A 124 -5.50 -6.65 -15.02
CA LYS A 124 -4.46 -7.66 -14.94
C LYS A 124 -3.80 -7.57 -13.57
N HIS A 125 -3.79 -8.68 -12.85
CA HIS A 125 -3.04 -8.76 -11.60
C HIS A 125 -1.57 -9.04 -11.89
N PRO A 126 -0.64 -8.31 -11.25
CA PRO A 126 0.78 -8.61 -11.35
C PRO A 126 1.10 -10.03 -10.86
N HIS A 127 2.17 -10.61 -11.40
CA HIS A 127 2.55 -11.99 -11.13
C HIS A 127 4.02 -12.10 -10.73
N HIS A 128 4.32 -12.89 -9.69
CA HIS A 128 5.68 -13.01 -9.11
C HIS A 128 6.76 -13.34 -10.16
N LYS A 129 6.45 -14.22 -11.12
CA LYS A 129 7.33 -14.60 -12.24
C LYS A 129 7.94 -13.46 -13.07
N VAL A 130 7.39 -12.25 -12.99
CA VAL A 130 7.91 -11.09 -13.73
C VAL A 130 9.12 -10.45 -13.03
N PHE A 131 9.26 -10.63 -11.71
CA PHE A 131 10.29 -9.99 -10.90
C PHE A 131 11.28 -10.96 -10.26
N HIS A 132 10.89 -12.22 -10.10
CA HIS A 132 11.75 -13.24 -9.51
C HIS A 132 12.65 -13.87 -10.56
N LYS A 133 13.93 -14.05 -10.22
CA LYS A 133 14.92 -14.72 -11.09
C LYS A 133 14.50 -16.15 -11.40
N ASP A 134 14.14 -16.89 -10.36
CA ASP A 134 13.67 -18.26 -10.44
C ASP A 134 12.16 -18.22 -10.20
N ALA A 135 11.34 -18.71 -11.11
CA ALA A 135 9.88 -18.71 -10.93
C ALA A 135 9.41 -20.00 -10.24
N ILE A 136 8.24 -19.95 -9.59
CA ILE A 136 7.52 -21.18 -9.20
C ILE A 136 7.23 -22.00 -10.48
N PRO A 137 7.49 -23.32 -10.48
CA PRO A 137 7.18 -24.19 -11.61
C PRO A 137 5.71 -24.12 -12.02
N GLU A 138 5.43 -24.26 -13.31
CA GLU A 138 4.06 -24.09 -13.86
C GLU A 138 3.03 -25.05 -13.25
N ASN A 139 3.44 -26.29 -12.93
CA ASN A 139 2.60 -27.27 -12.27
C ASN A 139 2.20 -26.88 -10.83
N ASP A 140 2.96 -25.98 -10.21
CA ASP A 140 2.81 -25.53 -8.83
C ASP A 140 2.16 -24.14 -8.73
N ASP A 141 2.21 -23.33 -9.80
CA ASP A 141 1.81 -21.91 -9.83
C ASP A 141 0.34 -21.66 -9.44
N LEU A 142 -0.52 -22.67 -9.60
CA LEU A 142 -1.90 -22.58 -9.12
C LEU A 142 -1.95 -22.60 -7.58
N ALA A 143 -1.21 -23.50 -6.93
CA ALA A 143 -1.26 -23.70 -5.48
C ALA A 143 -0.34 -22.75 -4.71
N TYR A 144 0.78 -22.36 -5.30
CA TYR A 144 1.84 -21.61 -4.62
C TYR A 144 2.02 -20.21 -5.20
N THR A 145 2.50 -19.29 -4.36
CA THR A 145 2.82 -17.91 -4.75
C THR A 145 4.05 -17.39 -4.01
N ARG A 146 4.53 -16.22 -4.41
CA ARG A 146 5.55 -15.43 -3.69
C ARG A 146 5.11 -13.98 -3.63
N PHE A 147 5.72 -13.21 -2.73
CA PHE A 147 5.59 -11.75 -2.77
C PHE A 147 5.99 -11.24 -4.16
N TYR A 148 5.09 -10.51 -4.83
CA TYR A 148 5.35 -9.99 -6.17
C TYR A 148 6.61 -9.10 -6.19
N ARG A 149 6.63 -8.07 -5.35
CA ARG A 149 7.79 -7.22 -5.06
C ARG A 149 7.58 -6.45 -3.76
N TRP A 150 8.66 -6.22 -3.02
CA TRP A 150 8.68 -5.24 -1.94
C TRP A 150 9.00 -3.86 -2.50
N HIS A 151 8.21 -2.86 -2.15
CA HIS A 151 8.45 -1.50 -2.62
C HIS A 151 7.83 -0.45 -1.71
N ILE A 152 8.27 0.78 -1.93
CA ILE A 152 7.63 1.99 -1.45
C ILE A 152 7.00 2.68 -2.66
N ASP A 153 5.73 3.08 -2.54
CA ASP A 153 5.02 3.76 -3.61
C ASP A 153 5.77 5.00 -4.08
N ALA A 154 5.96 5.09 -5.39
CA ALA A 154 6.51 6.26 -6.08
C ALA A 154 7.82 6.81 -5.45
N ALA A 155 8.68 5.94 -4.92
CA ALA A 155 10.04 6.30 -4.49
C ALA A 155 10.97 6.52 -5.70
N LEU A 156 10.81 7.67 -6.39
CA LEU A 156 11.52 8.04 -7.61
C LEU A 156 12.54 9.15 -7.37
N TYR A 157 13.53 9.29 -8.26
CA TYR A 157 14.57 10.33 -8.16
C TYR A 157 14.01 11.73 -8.20
N ALA A 158 14.63 12.62 -7.41
CA ALA A 158 14.34 14.05 -7.33
C ALA A 158 12.91 14.41 -6.86
N LEU A 159 12.07 13.43 -6.56
CA LEU A 159 10.68 13.64 -6.19
C LEU A 159 10.40 13.13 -4.78
N ASN A 160 9.61 13.89 -4.03
CA ASN A 160 9.20 13.46 -2.71
C ASN A 160 8.13 12.39 -2.84
N PRO A 161 8.39 11.18 -2.32
CA PRO A 161 7.41 10.12 -2.39
C PRO A 161 6.14 10.48 -1.59
N PRO A 162 4.97 9.93 -1.96
CA PRO A 162 3.68 10.27 -1.35
C PRO A 162 3.70 10.03 0.16
N LYS A 163 2.98 10.88 0.92
CA LYS A 163 2.89 10.76 2.38
C LYS A 163 2.05 9.56 2.81
N VAL A 164 0.91 9.35 2.14
CA VAL A 164 -0.08 8.32 2.45
C VAL A 164 -0.60 7.73 1.14
N THR A 165 -0.84 6.41 1.13
CA THR A 165 -1.61 5.73 0.10
C THR A 165 -2.89 5.18 0.71
N SER A 166 -4.03 5.45 0.05
CA SER A 166 -5.29 4.78 0.36
C SER A 166 -5.61 3.74 -0.71
N LEU A 167 -6.05 2.56 -0.28
CA LEU A 167 -6.46 1.47 -1.17
C LEU A 167 -7.81 0.92 -0.71
N MET A 168 -8.77 0.83 -1.63
CA MET A 168 -10.13 0.36 -1.35
C MET A 168 -10.38 -1.02 -1.93
N ALA A 169 -10.88 -1.93 -1.09
CA ALA A 169 -11.36 -3.22 -1.52
C ALA A 169 -12.80 -3.10 -2.06
N VAL A 170 -12.94 -3.15 -3.39
CA VAL A 170 -14.25 -3.09 -4.08
C VAL A 170 -14.84 -4.48 -4.27
N LYS A 171 -14.00 -5.45 -4.65
CA LYS A 171 -14.38 -6.85 -4.82
C LYS A 171 -13.22 -7.73 -4.39
N VAL A 172 -13.39 -8.41 -3.26
CA VAL A 172 -12.38 -9.33 -2.73
C VAL A 172 -12.58 -10.71 -3.36
N PRO A 173 -11.53 -11.35 -3.92
CA PRO A 173 -11.65 -12.70 -4.43
C PRO A 173 -12.08 -13.69 -3.35
N ALA A 174 -13.07 -14.52 -3.64
CA ALA A 174 -13.50 -15.61 -2.77
C ALA A 174 -13.03 -16.97 -3.31
N GLY A 175 -13.02 -17.98 -2.44
CA GLY A 175 -12.77 -19.37 -2.82
C GLY A 175 -11.39 -19.87 -2.39
N ARG A 176 -10.60 -20.35 -3.36
CA ARG A 176 -9.33 -21.04 -3.09
C ARG A 176 -8.32 -20.12 -2.39
N ARG A 177 -7.45 -20.74 -1.61
CA ARG A 177 -6.28 -20.10 -0.98
C ARG A 177 -5.01 -20.52 -1.71
N GLN A 178 -3.89 -19.90 -1.37
CA GLN A 178 -2.56 -20.23 -1.89
C GLN A 178 -1.58 -20.32 -0.74
N THR A 179 -0.53 -21.10 -0.95
CA THR A 179 0.62 -21.12 -0.05
C THR A 179 1.69 -20.18 -0.57
N LEU A 180 1.98 -19.12 0.19
CA LEU A 180 3.11 -18.24 -0.06
C LEU A 180 4.38 -18.92 0.43
N ARG A 181 5.40 -19.02 -0.43
CA ARG A 181 6.73 -19.55 -0.08
C ARG A 181 7.77 -18.43 -0.06
N TYR A 182 8.66 -18.47 0.91
CA TYR A 182 9.81 -17.56 0.97
C TYR A 182 10.92 -18.01 0.02
N ASP A 183 11.12 -19.33 -0.13
CA ASP A 183 12.11 -19.97 -1.00
C ASP A 183 13.55 -19.41 -0.86
N ASP A 184 13.90 -18.93 0.33
CA ASP A 184 15.21 -18.41 0.71
C ASP A 184 16.07 -19.41 1.50
N GLY A 185 15.63 -20.67 1.56
CA GLY A 185 16.26 -21.76 2.32
C GLY A 185 15.73 -21.93 3.75
N SER A 186 14.88 -21.02 4.25
CA SER A 186 14.24 -21.15 5.56
C SER A 186 13.20 -22.28 5.62
N GLY A 187 12.58 -22.61 4.49
CA GLY A 187 11.42 -23.50 4.42
C GLY A 187 10.13 -22.88 4.95
N GLU A 188 10.10 -21.56 5.16
CA GLU A 188 8.91 -20.86 5.65
C GLU A 188 7.82 -20.76 4.59
N GLU A 189 6.58 -21.01 5.02
CA GLU A 189 5.37 -20.95 4.20
C GLU A 189 4.24 -20.25 4.96
N LEU A 190 3.35 -19.56 4.23
CA LEU A 190 2.15 -18.91 4.77
C LEU A 190 0.92 -19.24 3.94
N ASP A 191 -0.17 -19.66 4.59
CA ASP A 191 -1.47 -19.82 3.94
C ASP A 191 -2.16 -18.45 3.77
N VAL A 192 -2.44 -18.05 2.53
CA VAL A 192 -2.94 -16.71 2.17
C VAL A 192 -4.16 -16.76 1.25
N PRO A 193 -5.13 -15.84 1.41
CA PRO A 193 -6.16 -15.65 0.40
C PRO A 193 -5.59 -15.03 -0.88
N LEU A 194 -6.33 -15.13 -1.98
CA LEU A 194 -5.94 -14.49 -3.24
C LEU A 194 -5.95 -12.96 -3.11
N GLY A 195 -4.98 -12.29 -3.73
CA GLY A 195 -4.87 -10.82 -3.71
C GLY A 195 -4.42 -10.23 -2.36
N THR A 196 -3.79 -11.05 -1.52
CA THR A 196 -3.24 -10.59 -0.23
C THR A 196 -2.25 -9.45 -0.42
N THR A 197 -2.41 -8.40 0.38
CA THR A 197 -1.44 -7.30 0.51
C THR A 197 -0.69 -7.46 1.82
N ALA A 198 0.64 -7.32 1.78
CA ALA A 198 1.49 -7.42 2.96
C ALA A 198 2.26 -6.12 3.19
N PHE A 199 2.51 -5.81 4.46
CA PHE A 199 3.24 -4.63 4.91
C PHE A 199 4.40 -5.05 5.81
N VAL A 200 5.48 -4.29 5.76
CA VAL A 200 6.62 -4.42 6.67
C VAL A 200 6.94 -3.06 7.29
N SER A 201 7.33 -3.07 8.57
CA SER A 201 7.73 -1.84 9.27
C SER A 201 9.19 -1.52 8.95
N GLY A 202 9.40 -0.49 8.11
CA GLY A 202 10.75 0.02 7.85
C GLY A 202 11.43 0.49 9.14
N GLN A 203 10.68 1.09 10.06
CA GLN A 203 11.19 1.54 11.35
C GLN A 203 11.76 0.36 12.15
N ASN A 204 11.03 -0.75 12.22
CA ASN A 204 11.51 -1.93 12.93
C ASN A 204 12.70 -2.56 12.21
N MET A 205 12.66 -2.64 10.88
CA MET A 205 13.80 -3.11 10.10
C MET A 205 15.07 -2.29 10.39
N TYR A 206 14.97 -0.96 10.48
CA TYR A 206 16.09 -0.10 10.84
C TYR A 206 16.56 -0.32 12.28
N ASN A 207 15.63 -0.46 13.22
CA ASN A 207 15.96 -0.69 14.63
C ASN A 207 16.69 -2.01 14.86
N LEU A 208 16.37 -3.03 14.06
CA LEU A 208 17.02 -4.35 14.08
C LEU A 208 18.44 -4.36 13.50
N LEU A 209 18.86 -3.32 12.79
CA LEU A 209 20.22 -3.23 12.26
C LEU A 209 21.26 -3.09 13.38
N SER A 210 22.47 -3.58 13.12
CA SER A 210 23.63 -3.31 13.98
C SER A 210 23.97 -1.82 13.97
N GLU A 211 24.66 -1.33 15.02
CA GLU A 211 25.12 0.07 15.05
C GLU A 211 26.11 0.40 13.92
N ALA A 212 26.88 -0.60 13.46
CA ALA A 212 27.76 -0.46 12.31
C ALA A 212 26.96 -0.26 11.02
N ASP A 213 25.92 -1.09 10.81
CA ASP A 213 25.05 -0.98 9.64
C ASP A 213 24.25 0.32 9.66
N LYS A 214 23.70 0.73 10.80
CA LYS A 214 23.03 2.04 10.96
C LYS A 214 23.97 3.18 10.53
N LYS A 215 25.22 3.18 11.00
CA LYS A 215 26.21 4.20 10.60
C LYS A 215 26.54 4.12 9.11
N PHE A 216 26.66 2.93 8.55
CA PHE A 216 26.93 2.72 7.13
C PHE A 216 25.81 3.29 6.25
N ILE A 217 24.55 2.93 6.54
CA ILE A 217 23.40 3.37 5.76
C ILE A 217 23.10 4.87 5.91
N LEU A 218 23.50 5.50 7.02
CA LEU A 218 23.38 6.95 7.17
C LEU A 218 24.44 7.71 6.36
N ARG A 219 25.55 7.06 5.97
CA ARG A 219 26.65 7.68 5.22
C ARG A 219 26.55 7.51 3.71
N TYR A 220 26.05 6.37 3.24
CA TYR A 220 26.09 5.99 1.82
C TYR A 220 24.73 5.55 1.31
N PHE A 221 23.84 6.50 1.00
CA PHE A 221 22.65 6.18 0.22
C PHE A 221 22.57 7.06 -1.02
N GLN A 222 22.91 6.45 -2.15
CA GLN A 222 22.57 6.90 -3.48
C GLN A 222 21.63 5.82 -4.04
N TYR A 223 20.32 6.07 -3.98
CA TYR A 223 19.43 5.35 -4.87
C TYR A 223 19.87 5.83 -6.29
N ALA A 224 20.10 4.89 -7.22
CA ALA A 224 20.50 5.06 -8.63
C ALA A 224 20.68 6.50 -9.19
N GLY A 225 21.95 6.89 -9.31
CA GLY A 225 22.43 7.63 -10.47
C GLY A 225 22.15 9.14 -10.53
N LYS A 226 22.59 9.89 -9.52
CA LYS A 226 23.38 11.14 -9.68
C LYS A 226 23.74 11.70 -8.31
N THR A 227 25.00 12.10 -8.15
CA THR A 227 25.57 12.60 -6.91
C THR A 227 25.03 14.01 -6.67
N LEU A 228 24.17 14.16 -5.67
CA LEU A 228 23.75 15.47 -5.15
C LEU A 228 24.27 15.59 -3.73
N SER A 229 24.84 16.76 -3.46
CA SER A 229 25.63 17.08 -2.28
C SER A 229 24.90 16.84 -0.95
N LEU A 230 25.75 16.49 0.01
CA LEU A 230 25.53 15.84 1.30
C LEU A 230 24.85 16.71 2.38
N GLU A 231 23.73 17.39 2.10
CA GLU A 231 23.05 18.19 3.16
C GLU A 231 21.51 18.07 3.24
N ILE A 232 20.84 17.32 2.36
CA ILE A 232 19.38 17.12 2.47
C ILE A 232 19.03 15.66 2.19
N PHE A 233 19.24 14.75 3.14
CA PHE A 233 18.73 13.39 2.99
C PHE A 233 18.35 12.66 4.29
N LEU A 234 18.98 12.95 5.44
CA LEU A 234 18.71 12.20 6.66
C LEU A 234 17.32 12.44 7.27
N CYS A 235 16.73 13.64 7.09
CA CYS A 235 15.35 13.89 7.51
C CYS A 235 14.29 13.20 6.62
N ARG A 236 14.67 12.66 5.45
CA ARG A 236 13.72 12.04 4.51
C ARG A 236 13.80 10.51 4.44
N PHE A 237 14.92 9.89 4.82
CA PHE A 237 14.99 8.43 4.96
C PHE A 237 14.40 7.94 6.31
N ILE A 238 14.62 8.69 7.40
CA ILE A 238 13.98 8.40 8.70
C ILE A 238 12.45 8.62 8.65
N ARG A 239 11.96 9.53 7.78
CA ARG A 239 10.52 9.64 7.46
C ARG A 239 10.02 8.62 6.43
N ALA A 240 10.91 7.90 5.73
CA ALA A 240 10.52 6.87 4.77
C ALA A 240 10.37 5.48 5.42
N LEU A 241 10.84 5.31 6.66
CA LEU A 241 10.72 4.08 7.44
C LEU A 241 9.37 3.95 8.16
N SER A 242 8.62 5.05 8.27
CA SER A 242 7.24 5.07 8.75
C SER A 242 6.34 5.60 7.62
N ARG A 243 5.91 4.72 6.73
CA ARG A 243 4.85 5.05 5.78
C ARG A 243 3.53 4.52 6.23
N LEU A 244 2.55 5.27 5.78
CA LEU A 244 1.22 5.29 6.32
C LEU A 244 0.28 4.76 5.25
N PHE A 245 -0.24 3.56 5.48
CA PHE A 245 -1.19 2.94 4.57
C PHE A 245 -2.58 2.96 5.19
N ILE A 246 -3.57 3.37 4.40
CA ILE A 246 -4.97 3.24 4.75
C ILE A 246 -5.57 2.19 3.81
N PHE A 247 -6.06 1.10 4.39
CA PHE A 247 -6.77 0.05 3.69
C PHE A 247 -8.26 0.14 4.03
N LEU A 248 -9.10 0.41 3.03
CA LEU A 248 -10.55 0.48 3.20
C LEU A 248 -11.11 -0.91 2.89
N MET A 249 -11.67 -1.56 3.90
CA MET A 249 -12.10 -2.96 3.86
C MET A 249 -13.61 -3.11 3.98
N GLU A 250 -14.14 -4.01 3.16
CA GLU A 250 -15.42 -4.64 3.43
C GLU A 250 -15.25 -5.70 4.54
N ARG A 251 -16.37 -6.20 5.09
CA ARG A 251 -16.37 -7.12 6.23
C ARG A 251 -15.49 -8.35 6.02
#